data_AF-A0A2I0HK98-F1
#
_entry.id   AF-A0A2I0HK98-F1
#
_cell.length_a   1.000
_cell.length_b   1.000
_cell.length_c   1.000
_cell.angle_alpha   90.00
_cell.angle_beta   90.00
_cell.angle_gamma   90.00
#
_symmetry.space_group_name_H-M   'P 1'
#
loop_
_entity.id
_entity.type
_entity.pdbx_description
1 polymer ?
#
loop_
_entity_poly.entity_id
_entity_poly.type
_entity_poly.pdbx_seq_one_letter_code
_entity_poly.pdbx_strand_id
1 'polypeptide(L)'
;MDSAWKARGFFLFFVSVVLLTFHSAVASQNEYSRHPARPIIISPHDRSDSEPQQVHISMAGRDYMRVSWITDDKKGRSVVEYGTASGEYNAVATGEHTFYKYFLYSSGKIHHVKIGPLEPGTTYYYLCGGSGPEFSFKTPPPTFPIEFAVVGE
;
A
#
# COMPACT_ATOMS: atom_id res chain seq x y z
N MET A 1 41.04 -61.34 -15.23
CA MET A 1 39.78 -60.95 -15.90
C MET A 1 39.28 -59.62 -15.31
N ASP A 2 40.17 -58.62 -15.19
CA ASP A 2 40.02 -57.64 -14.09
C ASP A 2 40.03 -56.17 -14.57
N SER A 3 40.33 -55.95 -15.84
CA SER A 3 40.34 -54.62 -16.47
C SER A 3 38.94 -54.17 -16.90
N ALA A 4 38.15 -55.08 -17.47
CA ALA A 4 36.80 -54.78 -17.97
C ALA A 4 35.81 -54.43 -16.84
N TRP A 5 35.94 -55.04 -15.66
CA TRP A 5 35.10 -54.72 -14.50
C TRP A 5 35.38 -53.32 -13.96
N LYS A 6 36.65 -52.93 -13.89
CA LYS A 6 37.08 -51.59 -13.45
C LYS A 6 36.62 -50.51 -14.41
N ALA A 7 36.72 -50.75 -15.72
CA ALA A 7 36.25 -49.81 -16.74
C ALA A 7 34.72 -49.61 -16.70
N ARG A 8 33.95 -50.68 -16.49
CA ARG A 8 32.47 -50.59 -16.35
C ARG A 8 32.06 -49.86 -15.07
N GLY A 9 32.75 -50.10 -13.95
CA GLY A 9 32.52 -49.37 -12.71
C GLY A 9 32.82 -47.87 -12.84
N PHE A 10 33.92 -47.52 -13.52
CA PHE A 10 34.28 -46.13 -13.78
C PHE A 10 33.29 -45.43 -14.70
N PHE A 11 32.82 -46.11 -15.75
CA PHE A 11 31.79 -45.59 -16.65
C PHE A 11 30.46 -45.35 -15.93
N LEU A 12 29.99 -46.31 -15.12
CA LEU A 12 28.75 -46.15 -14.35
C LEU A 12 28.85 -45.05 -13.28
N PHE A 13 30.01 -44.92 -12.64
CA PHE A 13 30.28 -43.81 -11.72
C PHE A 13 30.25 -42.47 -12.46
N PHE A 14 30.88 -42.37 -13.63
CA PHE A 14 30.89 -41.16 -14.44
C PHE A 14 29.48 -40.78 -14.92
N VAL A 15 28.68 -41.76 -15.39
CA VAL A 15 27.28 -41.55 -15.78
C VAL A 15 26.42 -41.13 -14.58
N SER A 16 26.63 -41.72 -13.41
CA SER A 16 25.93 -41.32 -12.18
C SER A 16 26.28 -39.90 -11.73
N VAL A 17 27.54 -39.50 -11.81
CA VAL A 17 27.99 -38.14 -11.49
C VAL A 17 27.37 -37.14 -12.47
N VAL A 18 27.33 -37.46 -13.77
CA VAL A 18 26.68 -36.62 -14.78
C VAL A 18 25.17 -36.52 -14.55
N LEU A 19 24.49 -37.62 -14.22
CA LEU A 19 23.04 -37.59 -13.94
C LEU A 19 22.69 -36.80 -12.66
N LEU A 20 23.56 -36.82 -11.65
CA LEU A 20 23.42 -36.01 -10.42
C LEU A 20 23.64 -34.51 -10.68
N THR A 21 24.59 -34.15 -11.54
CA THR A 21 24.78 -32.73 -11.92
C THR A 21 23.64 -32.21 -12.79
N PHE A 22 23.04 -33.05 -13.64
CA PHE A 22 21.86 -32.67 -14.44
C PHE A 22 20.57 -32.50 -13.59
N HIS A 23 20.37 -33.25 -12.51
CA HIS A 23 19.21 -33.05 -11.61
C HIS A 23 19.27 -31.73 -10.83
N SER A 24 20.47 -31.17 -10.63
CA SER A 24 20.66 -29.89 -9.94
C SER A 24 20.37 -28.68 -10.85
N ALA A 25 20.24 -28.90 -12.16
CA ALA A 25 20.00 -27.84 -13.14
C ALA A 25 18.51 -27.51 -13.36
N VAL A 26 17.59 -28.26 -12.75
CA VAL A 26 16.14 -27.99 -12.83
C VAL A 26 15.64 -27.35 -11.52
N ALA A 27 16.32 -26.29 -11.10
CA ALA A 27 15.71 -25.30 -10.22
C ALA A 27 15.21 -24.16 -11.14
N SER A 28 13.92 -24.15 -11.42
CA SER A 28 13.25 -23.00 -12.03
C SER A 28 13.38 -21.81 -11.08
N GLN A 29 14.46 -21.06 -11.22
CA GLN A 29 14.63 -19.74 -10.65
C GLN A 29 13.59 -18.84 -11.32
N ASN A 30 12.42 -18.68 -10.71
CA ASN A 30 11.63 -17.47 -10.93
C ASN A 30 12.39 -16.33 -10.23
N GLU A 31 13.54 -15.97 -10.79
CA GLU A 31 14.38 -14.87 -10.32
C GLU A 31 13.61 -13.59 -10.62
N TYR A 32 13.07 -12.97 -9.57
CA TYR A 32 12.41 -11.69 -9.68
C TYR A 32 13.40 -10.64 -10.16
N SER A 33 13.34 -10.34 -11.45
CA SER A 33 14.13 -9.28 -12.08
C SER A 33 13.43 -7.95 -11.83
N ARG A 34 13.95 -7.15 -10.88
CA ARG A 34 13.39 -5.82 -10.58
C ARG A 34 13.46 -4.94 -11.83
N HIS A 35 12.34 -4.33 -12.18
CA HIS A 35 12.33 -3.32 -13.24
C HIS A 35 13.29 -2.16 -12.91
N PRO A 36 13.95 -1.57 -13.93
CA PRO A 36 14.83 -0.43 -13.73
C PRO A 36 14.08 0.73 -13.07
N ALA A 37 14.82 1.59 -12.38
CA ALA A 37 14.25 2.76 -11.73
C ALA A 37 13.51 3.64 -12.76
N ARG A 38 12.24 3.94 -12.48
CA ARG A 38 11.45 4.86 -13.30
C ARG A 38 11.93 6.30 -13.07
N PRO A 39 11.78 7.21 -14.06
CA PRO A 39 12.08 8.62 -13.87
C PRO A 39 11.31 9.21 -12.69
N ILE A 40 11.94 10.15 -11.97
CA ILE A 40 11.27 10.89 -10.90
C ILE A 40 10.23 11.79 -11.53
N ILE A 41 8.96 11.64 -11.11
CA ILE A 41 7.87 12.53 -11.49
C ILE A 41 7.74 13.58 -10.38
N ILE A 42 7.94 14.84 -10.74
CA ILE A 42 7.65 15.98 -9.85
C ILE A 42 6.27 16.51 -10.26
N SER A 43 5.31 16.45 -9.35
CA SER A 43 3.96 16.95 -9.56
C SER A 43 3.75 18.21 -8.73
N PRO A 44 4.13 19.40 -9.23
CA PRO A 44 3.89 20.65 -8.53
C PRO A 44 2.40 20.92 -8.38
N HIS A 45 2.00 21.56 -7.29
CA HIS A 45 0.67 22.12 -7.10
C HIS A 45 0.78 23.62 -6.76
N ASP A 46 -0.26 24.37 -7.05
CA ASP A 46 -0.44 25.80 -6.77
C ASP A 46 -1.34 26.08 -5.55
N ARG A 47 -1.80 25.00 -4.90
CA ARG A 47 -2.61 25.05 -3.67
C ARG A 47 -1.84 25.61 -2.49
N SER A 48 -2.58 26.12 -1.51
CA SER A 48 -2.01 26.63 -0.27
C SER A 48 -1.34 25.52 0.56
N ASP A 49 -0.33 25.86 1.35
CA ASP A 49 0.42 24.92 2.18
C ASP A 49 -0.47 24.13 3.17
N SER A 50 -1.58 24.73 3.59
CA SER A 50 -2.55 24.13 4.52
C SER A 50 -3.55 23.19 3.85
N GLU A 51 -3.67 23.22 2.52
CA GLU A 51 -4.64 22.38 1.83
C GLU A 51 -4.21 20.91 1.83
N PRO A 52 -5.15 19.98 2.09
CA PRO A 52 -4.86 18.56 2.04
C PRO A 52 -4.41 18.08 0.66
N GLN A 53 -3.31 17.32 0.65
CA GLN A 53 -2.77 16.64 -0.51
C GLN A 53 -2.65 15.15 -0.27
N GLN A 54 -2.55 14.37 -1.36
CA GLN A 54 -2.38 12.92 -1.31
C GLN A 54 -3.42 12.25 -0.39
N VAL A 55 -4.66 12.73 -0.44
CA VAL A 55 -5.76 12.23 0.40
C VAL A 55 -6.04 10.78 0.03
N HIS A 56 -6.02 9.90 1.02
CA HIS A 56 -6.31 8.49 0.86
C HIS A 56 -7.01 7.94 2.11
N ILE A 57 -7.72 6.83 1.92
CA ILE A 57 -8.48 6.17 2.99
C ILE A 57 -8.06 4.71 3.11
N SER A 58 -8.23 4.16 4.31
CA SER A 58 -7.97 2.74 4.59
C SER A 58 -8.92 2.21 5.67
N MET A 59 -9.16 0.90 5.66
CA MET A 59 -9.90 0.22 6.73
C MET A 59 -9.13 0.33 8.06
N ALA A 60 -9.81 0.66 9.15
CA ALA A 60 -9.20 0.91 10.47
C ALA A 60 -9.81 0.05 11.60
N GLY A 61 -10.37 -1.09 11.22
CA GLY A 61 -11.13 -2.00 12.09
C GLY A 61 -12.56 -2.19 11.57
N ARG A 62 -13.33 -3.01 12.29
CA ARG A 62 -14.76 -3.17 12.02
C ARG A 62 -15.46 -1.81 12.20
N ASP A 63 -16.17 -1.35 11.18
CA ASP A 63 -16.94 -0.09 11.20
C ASP A 63 -16.10 1.18 11.35
N TYR A 64 -14.77 1.13 11.19
CA TYR A 64 -13.92 2.31 11.24
C TYR A 64 -13.12 2.48 9.96
N MET A 65 -13.00 3.73 9.53
CA MET A 65 -12.13 4.13 8.43
C MET A 65 -11.05 5.08 8.95
N ARG A 66 -9.87 5.01 8.35
CA ARG A 66 -8.80 5.99 8.56
C ARG A 66 -8.71 6.86 7.32
N VAL A 67 -8.85 8.17 7.51
CA VAL A 67 -8.57 9.20 6.52
C VAL A 67 -7.15 9.70 6.75
N SER A 68 -6.37 9.81 5.68
CA SER A 68 -4.97 10.25 5.75
C SER A 68 -4.65 11.21 4.60
N TRP A 69 -3.86 12.22 4.90
CA TRP A 69 -3.45 13.25 3.95
C TRP A 69 -2.15 13.89 4.39
N ILE A 70 -1.58 14.73 3.53
CA ILE A 70 -0.35 15.48 3.78
C ILE A 70 -0.65 16.98 3.65
N THR A 71 -0.05 17.81 4.49
CA THR A 71 0.03 19.27 4.32
C THR A 71 1.48 19.74 4.41
N ASP A 72 1.81 20.82 3.72
CA ASP A 72 3.12 21.48 3.88
C ASP A 72 3.13 22.38 5.13
N ASP A 73 1.96 22.90 5.53
CA ASP A 73 1.80 23.65 6.76
C ASP A 73 1.98 22.74 7.99
N LYS A 74 3.01 23.04 8.77
CA LYS A 74 3.33 22.32 10.02
C LYS A 74 2.29 22.55 11.12
N LYS A 75 1.51 23.64 11.04
CA LYS A 75 0.45 23.97 12.01
C LYS A 75 -0.92 23.39 11.65
N GLY A 76 -1.03 22.70 10.50
CA GLY A 76 -2.26 22.04 10.07
C GLY A 76 -2.84 21.11 11.15
N ARG A 77 -4.16 21.11 11.29
CA ARG A 77 -4.88 20.28 12.27
C ARG A 77 -5.20 18.90 11.68
N SER A 78 -4.98 17.85 12.46
CA SER A 78 -5.45 16.49 12.13
C SER A 78 -6.93 16.35 12.51
N VAL A 79 -7.81 16.95 11.73
CA VAL A 79 -9.27 16.90 11.95
C VAL A 79 -9.99 16.42 10.71
N VAL A 80 -11.03 15.62 10.91
CA VAL A 80 -11.98 15.20 9.87
C VAL A 80 -13.39 15.54 10.33
N GLU A 81 -14.10 16.27 9.50
CA GLU A 81 -15.52 16.55 9.65
C GLU A 81 -16.25 15.64 8.66
N TYR A 82 -17.28 14.93 9.10
CA TYR A 82 -17.96 13.93 8.27
C TYR A 82 -19.45 13.81 8.59
N GLY A 83 -20.21 13.33 7.60
CA GLY A 83 -21.65 13.11 7.70
C GLY A 83 -22.16 12.25 6.54
N THR A 84 -23.46 11.97 6.53
CA THR A 84 -24.10 11.10 5.52
C THR A 84 -24.77 11.89 4.39
N ALA A 85 -24.74 13.21 4.44
CA ALA A 85 -25.21 14.11 3.40
C ALA A 85 -24.11 15.09 2.99
N SER A 86 -23.98 15.33 1.68
CA SER A 86 -23.00 16.26 1.13
C SER A 86 -23.24 17.67 1.66
N GLY A 87 -22.17 18.34 2.10
CA GLY A 87 -22.20 19.66 2.74
C GLY A 87 -22.68 19.67 4.20
N GLU A 88 -23.10 18.54 4.75
CA GLU A 88 -23.62 18.44 6.11
C GLU A 88 -22.76 17.49 6.96
N TYR A 89 -21.84 18.08 7.74
CA TYR A 89 -20.91 17.34 8.59
C TYR A 89 -21.32 17.43 10.06
N ASN A 90 -22.04 16.42 10.54
CA ASN A 90 -22.57 16.38 11.91
C ASN A 90 -21.63 15.70 12.93
N ALA A 91 -20.54 15.10 12.46
CA ALA A 91 -19.53 14.46 13.29
C ALA A 91 -18.15 15.02 13.01
N VAL A 92 -17.31 15.07 14.04
CA VAL A 92 -15.92 15.52 13.96
C VAL A 92 -15.03 14.53 14.69
N ALA A 93 -13.91 14.15 14.08
CA ALA A 93 -12.88 13.34 14.69
C ALA A 93 -11.53 14.06 14.62
N THR A 94 -10.75 13.95 15.68
CA THR A 94 -9.34 14.35 15.69
C THR A 94 -8.46 13.12 15.61
N GLY A 95 -7.23 13.31 15.15
CA GLY A 95 -6.26 12.24 15.08
C GLY A 95 -4.84 12.73 15.22
N GLU A 96 -3.92 11.85 14.85
CA GLU A 96 -2.50 12.06 15.04
C GLU A 96 -1.85 12.61 13.78
N HIS A 97 -0.58 12.99 13.91
CA HIS A 97 0.25 13.31 12.76
C HIS A 97 1.68 12.82 12.97
N THR A 98 2.39 12.70 11.86
CA THR A 98 3.80 12.33 11.82
C THR A 98 4.48 13.05 10.66
N PHE A 99 5.79 12.86 10.53
CA PHE A 99 6.56 13.23 9.36
C PHE A 99 7.79 12.32 9.32
N TYR A 100 8.46 12.25 8.18
CA TYR A 100 9.70 11.50 8.07
C TYR A 100 10.77 12.32 7.36
N LYS A 101 12.02 11.87 7.55
CA LYS A 101 13.19 12.38 6.85
C LYS A 101 13.93 11.23 6.20
N TYR A 102 14.40 11.43 4.98
CA TYR A 102 15.16 10.45 4.23
C TYR A 102 16.26 11.14 3.41
N PHE A 103 17.53 10.94 3.79
CA PHE A 103 18.66 11.73 3.29
C PHE A 103 18.41 13.24 3.38
N LEU A 104 18.33 13.93 2.24
CA LEU A 104 18.08 15.36 2.14
C LEU A 104 16.58 15.71 2.06
N TYR A 105 15.71 14.70 1.96
CA TYR A 105 14.28 14.89 1.89
C TYR A 105 13.67 14.97 3.29
N SER A 106 12.76 15.93 3.49
CA SER A 106 11.84 15.98 4.63
C SER A 106 10.42 15.99 4.08
N SER A 107 9.56 15.13 4.60
CA SER A 107 8.16 15.13 4.19
C SER A 107 7.43 16.37 4.73
N GLY A 108 6.27 16.66 4.13
CA GLY A 108 5.23 17.44 4.79
C GLY A 108 4.71 16.74 6.05
N LYS A 109 3.76 17.39 6.73
CA LYS A 109 3.05 16.82 7.87
C LYS A 109 2.03 15.80 7.38
N ILE A 110 2.13 14.58 7.88
CA ILE A 110 1.27 13.45 7.50
C ILE A 110 0.22 13.28 8.59
N HIS A 111 -1.04 13.35 8.23
CA HIS A 111 -2.17 13.28 9.15
C HIS A 111 -2.85 11.91 9.09
N HIS A 112 -3.26 11.40 10.25
CA HIS A 112 -4.02 10.15 10.34
C HIS A 112 -5.19 10.33 11.31
N VAL A 113 -6.41 10.29 10.78
CA VAL A 113 -7.63 10.42 11.59
C VAL A 113 -8.49 9.17 11.42
N LYS A 114 -8.85 8.55 12.54
CA LYS A 114 -9.76 7.40 12.58
C LYS A 114 -11.18 7.93 12.84
N ILE A 115 -12.12 7.62 11.94
CA ILE A 115 -13.53 7.98 12.03
C ILE A 115 -14.38 6.72 12.26
N GLY A 116 -15.49 6.89 12.98
CA GLY A 116 -16.43 5.82 13.29
C GLY A 116 -16.77 5.71 14.79
N PRO A 117 -17.57 4.70 15.18
CA PRO A 117 -18.09 3.63 14.32
C PRO A 117 -19.05 4.17 13.24
N LEU A 118 -19.02 3.57 12.05
CA LEU A 118 -19.76 3.97 10.86
C LEU A 118 -20.80 2.91 10.49
N GLU A 119 -21.92 3.35 9.94
CA GLU A 119 -22.95 2.44 9.47
C GLU A 119 -22.50 1.66 8.23
N PRO A 120 -22.73 0.34 8.14
CA PRO A 120 -22.42 -0.46 6.96
C PRO A 120 -23.18 0.00 5.72
N GLY A 121 -22.59 -0.18 4.52
CA GLY A 121 -23.22 0.12 3.24
C GLY A 121 -23.61 1.59 3.01
N THR A 122 -23.08 2.51 3.81
CA THR A 122 -23.46 3.92 3.87
C THR A 122 -22.40 4.80 3.23
N THR A 123 -22.84 5.79 2.45
CA THR A 123 -21.94 6.81 1.91
C THR A 123 -21.70 7.89 2.96
N TYR A 124 -20.44 8.17 3.24
CA TYR A 124 -20.01 9.26 4.09
C TYR A 124 -19.29 10.31 3.25
N TYR A 125 -19.66 11.57 3.47
CA TYR A 125 -19.02 12.76 2.94
C TYR A 125 -18.11 13.33 4.03
N TYR A 126 -16.93 13.83 3.65
CA TYR A 126 -15.97 14.33 4.62
C TYR A 126 -15.07 15.45 4.09
N LEU A 127 -14.67 16.32 5.02
CA LEU A 127 -13.58 17.28 4.88
C LEU A 127 -12.42 16.83 5.77
N CYS A 128 -11.19 16.99 5.28
CA CYS A 128 -9.99 16.78 6.09
C CYS A 128 -9.21 18.09 6.21
N GLY A 129 -8.52 18.30 7.32
CA GLY A 129 -7.75 19.53 7.58
C GLY A 129 -8.57 20.76 7.95
N GLY A 130 -9.91 20.66 7.94
CA GLY A 130 -10.85 21.74 8.31
C GLY A 130 -11.12 22.76 7.20
N SER A 131 -10.50 22.61 6.02
CA SER A 131 -10.77 23.39 4.81
C SER A 131 -10.31 22.61 3.59
N GLY A 132 -10.97 22.81 2.45
CA GLY A 132 -10.61 22.15 1.19
C GLY A 132 -11.81 21.51 0.51
N PRO A 133 -11.58 20.68 -0.52
CA PRO A 133 -12.66 20.00 -1.22
C PRO A 133 -13.32 18.91 -0.35
N GLU A 134 -14.60 18.67 -0.62
CA GLU A 134 -15.32 17.52 -0.08
C GLU A 134 -14.89 16.23 -0.79
N PHE A 135 -14.77 15.16 -0.02
CA PHE A 135 -14.55 13.81 -0.49
C PHE A 135 -15.69 12.90 -0.03
N SER A 136 -15.81 11.72 -0.62
CA SER A 136 -16.75 10.72 -0.14
C SER A 136 -16.21 9.30 -0.30
N PHE A 137 -16.71 8.40 0.53
CA PHE A 137 -16.51 6.96 0.38
C PHE A 137 -17.76 6.22 0.84
N LYS A 138 -17.90 4.97 0.41
CA LYS A 138 -18.96 4.08 0.87
C LYS A 138 -18.37 3.00 1.77
N THR A 139 -18.93 2.82 2.96
CA THR A 139 -18.55 1.71 3.83
C THR A 139 -18.95 0.37 3.20
N PRO A 140 -18.23 -0.73 3.50
CA PRO A 140 -18.60 -2.05 3.01
C PRO A 140 -20.04 -2.42 3.42
N PRO A 141 -20.80 -3.14 2.58
CA PRO A 141 -22.11 -3.65 2.97
C PRO A 141 -21.98 -4.68 4.12
N PRO A 142 -23.03 -4.85 4.94
CA PRO A 142 -22.99 -5.81 6.06
C PRO A 142 -23.01 -7.27 5.59
N THR A 143 -23.35 -7.50 4.32
CA THR A 143 -23.44 -8.83 3.70
C THR A 143 -22.82 -8.79 2.30
N PHE A 144 -22.41 -9.96 1.81
CA PHE A 144 -21.92 -10.14 0.45
C PHE A 144 -23.04 -9.89 -0.58
N PRO A 145 -22.70 -9.49 -1.83
CA PRO A 145 -21.35 -9.49 -2.43
C PRO A 145 -20.51 -8.24 -2.12
N ILE A 146 -19.18 -8.41 -2.14
CA ILE A 146 -18.18 -7.34 -2.11
C ILE A 146 -17.21 -7.61 -3.26
N GLU A 147 -16.89 -6.57 -4.02
CA GLU A 147 -15.94 -6.63 -5.12
C GLU A 147 -14.60 -6.01 -4.70
N PHE A 148 -13.51 -6.70 -5.02
CA PHE A 148 -12.16 -6.25 -4.74
C PHE A 148 -11.38 -6.09 -6.05
N ALA A 149 -10.80 -4.92 -6.26
CA ALA A 149 -9.75 -4.73 -7.26
C ALA A 149 -8.42 -5.23 -6.67
N VAL A 150 -7.71 -6.10 -7.40
CA VAL A 150 -6.38 -6.58 -7.02
C VAL A 150 -5.36 -6.04 -8.02
N VAL A 151 -4.43 -5.24 -7.53
CA VAL A 151 -3.38 -4.61 -8.34
C VAL A 151 -2.03 -4.82 -7.64
N GLY A 152 -1.04 -5.23 -8.41
CA GLY A 152 0.35 -5.42 -7.99
C GLY A 152 1.23 -5.58 -9.23
N GLU A 153 2.52 -5.35 -9.08
CA GLU A 153 3.53 -5.66 -10.11
C GLU A 153 4.34 -6.90 -9.69
#